data_AF-A0AAW2SXI1-F1
#
_entry.id   AF-A0AAW2SXI1-F1
#
_cell.length_a   1.000
_cell.length_b   1.000
_cell.length_c   1.000
_cell.angle_alpha   90.00
_cell.angle_beta   90.00
_cell.angle_gamma   90.00
#
_symmetry.space_group_name_H-M   'P 1'
#
loop_
_entity.id
_entity.type
_entity.pdbx_description
1 polymer ?
#
loop_
_entity_poly.entity_id
_entity_poly.type
_entity_poly.pdbx_seq_one_letter_code
_entity_poly.pdbx_strand_id
1 'polypeptide(L)'
;MSRERARRIALAPAQENIEKIKKVVEEGNYYGAQQMYKSIGARYISSDRYSEALDFLQSGACIQLENGQVTCGAELAVLFVETLVKGKFPYDDDTLDRIKKIYKKFPRISVPQHLDLADDDDMQQLSEALAAAKTRAEGCSSFLKAAIKWSIEFGAHRNGPPEIHDMLADYIYSESPESDMAKVSYHFVRGKNPKKFASALVNFMGKCYPGEDDLAVARAVLMYLALGNLRDANVLMDEMKKQVQVREVGERCFASFQYVETALQVKYRQRTFFNELLDEVAEKFYGVQRRNAMPGMFGDIFKMISGE
;
A
#
# COMPACT_ATOMS: atom_id res chain seq x y z
N MET A 1 -38.40 38.73 15.04
CA MET A 1 -38.38 38.31 13.62
C MET A 1 -37.48 37.10 13.48
N SER A 2 -38.07 35.92 13.49
CA SER A 2 -37.36 34.64 13.32
C SER A 2 -36.90 34.57 11.86
N ARG A 3 -35.58 34.56 11.62
CA ARG A 3 -35.03 34.27 10.29
C ARG A 3 -35.36 32.81 9.98
N GLU A 4 -36.39 32.62 9.18
CA GLU A 4 -36.73 31.37 8.53
C GLU A 4 -35.46 30.83 7.85
N ARG A 5 -34.93 29.73 8.40
CA ARG A 5 -33.74 29.06 7.89
C ARG A 5 -34.08 28.66 6.45
N ALA A 6 -33.50 29.37 5.48
CA ALA A 6 -33.76 29.19 4.05
C ALA A 6 -33.94 27.71 3.74
N ARG A 7 -35.11 27.35 3.17
CA ARG A 7 -35.45 25.97 2.76
C ARG A 7 -34.21 25.34 2.16
N ARG A 8 -33.58 24.40 2.88
CA ARG A 8 -32.46 23.61 2.34
C ARG A 8 -33.02 22.94 1.09
N ILE A 9 -32.56 23.37 -0.09
CA ILE A 9 -32.90 22.71 -1.35
C ILE A 9 -32.66 21.22 -1.14
N ALA A 10 -33.72 20.43 -1.27
CA ALA A 10 -33.66 19.00 -1.06
C ALA A 10 -32.53 18.43 -1.93
N LEU A 11 -31.57 17.78 -1.29
CA LEU A 11 -30.41 17.24 -1.97
C LEU A 11 -30.89 16.05 -2.81
N ALA A 12 -30.74 16.15 -4.13
CA ALA A 12 -31.14 15.10 -5.07
C ALA A 12 -30.48 13.75 -4.71
N PRO A 13 -31.04 12.61 -5.15
CA PRO A 13 -30.42 11.30 -4.93
C PRO A 13 -29.00 11.22 -5.49
N ALA A 14 -28.17 10.36 -4.88
CA ALA A 14 -26.79 10.11 -5.34
C ALA A 14 -26.70 9.87 -6.85
N GLN A 15 -27.56 8.99 -7.38
CA GLN A 15 -27.53 8.58 -8.79
C GLN A 15 -27.74 9.74 -9.76
N GLU A 16 -28.69 10.64 -9.49
CA GLU A 16 -28.97 11.79 -10.35
C GLU A 16 -27.76 12.75 -10.39
N ASN A 17 -27.13 12.97 -9.25
CA ASN A 17 -25.93 13.82 -9.18
C ASN A 17 -24.71 13.15 -9.85
N ILE A 18 -24.58 11.82 -9.75
CA ILE A 18 -23.54 11.07 -10.47
C ILE A 18 -23.69 11.27 -11.98
N GLU A 19 -24.89 11.11 -12.52
CA GLU A 19 -25.14 11.24 -13.97
C GLU A 19 -24.86 12.66 -14.48
N LYS A 20 -25.20 13.69 -13.69
CA LYS A 20 -24.86 15.07 -14.02
C LYS A 20 -23.36 15.29 -14.09
N ILE A 21 -22.60 14.79 -13.11
CA ILE A 21 -21.14 15.00 -13.07
C ILE A 21 -20.43 14.14 -14.12
N LYS A 22 -20.95 12.95 -14.46
CA LYS A 22 -20.43 12.16 -15.57
C LYS A 22 -20.37 12.96 -16.87
N LYS A 23 -21.43 13.72 -17.20
CA LYS A 23 -21.43 14.60 -18.38
C LYS A 23 -20.34 15.67 -18.32
N VAL A 24 -20.12 16.27 -17.15
CA VAL A 24 -19.05 17.26 -16.94
C VAL A 24 -17.65 16.64 -17.15
N VAL A 25 -17.48 15.37 -16.76
CA VAL A 25 -16.25 14.61 -17.01
C VAL A 25 -16.10 14.29 -18.50
N GLU A 26 -17.18 13.89 -19.18
CA GLU A 26 -17.20 13.63 -20.63
C GLU A 26 -16.85 14.88 -21.45
N GLU A 27 -17.20 16.07 -20.94
CA GLU A 27 -16.79 17.37 -21.49
C GLU A 27 -15.31 17.73 -21.20
N GLY A 28 -14.58 16.88 -20.49
CA GLY A 28 -13.16 17.06 -20.15
C GLY A 28 -12.90 17.99 -18.96
N ASN A 29 -13.94 18.46 -18.27
CA ASN A 29 -13.80 19.36 -17.11
C ASN A 29 -13.59 18.58 -15.80
N TYR A 30 -12.46 17.87 -15.70
CA TYR A 30 -12.14 17.02 -14.57
C TYR A 30 -12.01 17.78 -13.24
N TYR A 31 -11.45 18.98 -13.28
CA TYR A 31 -11.30 19.82 -12.09
C TYR A 31 -12.67 20.33 -11.59
N GLY A 32 -13.53 20.79 -12.50
CA GLY A 32 -14.91 21.17 -12.16
C GLY A 32 -15.68 20.00 -11.55
N ALA A 33 -15.57 18.82 -12.17
CA ALA A 33 -16.16 17.59 -11.64
C ALA A 33 -15.63 17.26 -10.24
N GLN A 34 -14.32 17.40 -9.98
CA GLN A 34 -13.73 17.19 -8.66
C GLN A 34 -14.34 18.08 -7.58
N GLN A 35 -14.48 19.38 -7.87
CA GLN A 35 -15.09 20.33 -6.92
C GLN A 35 -16.57 20.01 -6.66
N MET A 36 -17.30 19.57 -7.70
CA MET A 36 -18.67 19.11 -7.55
C MET A 36 -18.76 17.86 -6.66
N TYR A 37 -17.91 16.86 -6.87
CA TYR A 37 -17.86 15.66 -6.02
C TYR A 37 -17.57 16.00 -4.56
N LYS A 38 -16.60 16.86 -4.29
CA LYS A 38 -16.26 17.27 -2.92
C LYS A 38 -17.40 18.05 -2.25
N SER A 39 -17.96 19.03 -2.95
CA SER A 39 -19.03 19.88 -2.41
C SER A 39 -20.32 19.11 -2.15
N ILE A 40 -20.78 18.31 -3.12
CA ILE A 40 -22.02 17.52 -2.99
C ILE A 40 -21.81 16.37 -1.99
N GLY A 41 -20.65 15.71 -2.00
CA GLY A 41 -20.28 14.69 -1.03
C GLY A 41 -20.34 15.21 0.41
N ALA A 42 -19.76 16.39 0.68
CA ALA A 42 -19.84 17.03 1.98
C ALA A 42 -21.28 17.36 2.41
N ARG A 43 -22.17 17.68 1.45
CA ARG A 43 -23.59 17.91 1.74
C ARG A 43 -24.34 16.63 2.12
N TYR A 44 -24.03 15.49 1.50
CA TYR A 44 -24.58 14.20 1.94
C TYR A 44 -24.12 13.85 3.35
N ILE A 45 -22.82 13.98 3.61
CA ILE A 45 -22.21 13.70 4.93
C ILE A 45 -22.82 14.59 6.02
N SER A 46 -22.92 15.91 5.80
CA SER A 46 -23.53 16.85 6.76
C SER A 46 -25.05 16.70 6.94
N SER A 47 -25.68 15.87 6.11
CA SER A 47 -27.08 15.49 6.24
C SER A 47 -27.24 14.05 6.75
N ASP A 48 -26.18 13.44 7.27
CA ASP A 48 -26.11 12.06 7.77
C ASP A 48 -26.50 10.98 6.72
N ARG A 49 -26.47 11.33 5.43
CA ARG A 49 -26.74 10.42 4.31
C ARG A 49 -25.46 9.72 3.87
N TYR A 50 -24.84 8.98 4.77
CA TYR A 50 -23.51 8.40 4.55
C TYR A 50 -23.48 7.35 3.44
N SER A 51 -24.48 6.46 3.34
CA SER A 51 -24.52 5.45 2.27
C SER A 51 -24.51 6.08 0.88
N GLU A 52 -25.28 7.16 0.70
CA GLU A 52 -25.32 7.91 -0.56
C GLU A 52 -24.03 8.66 -0.82
N ALA A 53 -23.40 9.23 0.23
CA ALA A 53 -22.08 9.83 0.11
C ALA A 53 -21.04 8.79 -0.36
N LEU A 54 -21.08 7.57 0.18
CA LEU A 54 -20.18 6.49 -0.22
C LEU A 54 -20.38 6.09 -1.68
N ASP A 55 -21.62 5.92 -2.14
CA ASP A 55 -21.92 5.57 -3.54
C ASP A 55 -21.44 6.67 -4.49
N PHE A 56 -21.69 7.92 -4.10
CA PHE A 56 -21.29 9.11 -4.82
C PHE A 56 -19.76 9.26 -4.93
N LEU A 57 -19.04 9.14 -3.81
CA LEU A 57 -17.59 9.27 -3.75
C LEU A 57 -16.87 8.09 -4.43
N GLN A 58 -17.37 6.86 -4.26
CA GLN A 58 -16.84 5.69 -4.96
C GLN A 58 -16.98 5.86 -6.49
N SER A 59 -18.15 6.31 -6.95
CA SER A 59 -18.36 6.59 -8.38
C SER A 59 -17.38 7.65 -8.88
N GLY A 60 -17.24 8.77 -8.16
CA GLY A 60 -16.32 9.84 -8.53
C GLY A 60 -14.87 9.40 -8.56
N ALA A 61 -14.41 8.64 -7.55
CA ALA A 61 -13.07 8.08 -7.52
C ALA A 61 -12.81 7.17 -8.73
N CYS A 62 -13.72 6.23 -9.03
CA CYS A 62 -13.58 5.35 -10.19
C CYS A 62 -13.51 6.13 -11.51
N ILE A 63 -14.43 7.08 -11.73
CA ILE A 63 -14.51 7.85 -12.97
C ILE A 63 -13.24 8.71 -13.18
N GLN A 64 -12.76 9.39 -12.14
CA GLN A 64 -11.55 10.21 -12.24
C GLN A 64 -10.32 9.34 -12.54
N LEU A 65 -10.18 8.20 -11.85
CA LEU A 65 -9.07 7.26 -12.08
C LEU A 65 -9.10 6.67 -13.49
N GLU A 66 -10.29 6.30 -13.99
CA GLU A 66 -10.47 5.78 -15.36
C GLU A 66 -10.07 6.80 -16.44
N ASN A 67 -10.21 8.09 -16.17
CA ASN A 67 -9.81 9.17 -17.06
C ASN A 67 -8.37 9.68 -16.80
N GLY A 68 -7.56 8.90 -16.08
CA GLY A 68 -6.15 9.22 -15.79
C GLY A 68 -5.94 10.35 -14.78
N GLN A 69 -7.00 10.86 -14.15
CA GLN A 69 -6.95 11.95 -13.17
C GLN A 69 -6.60 11.40 -11.78
N VAL A 70 -5.36 10.92 -11.63
CA VAL A 70 -4.99 10.10 -10.47
C VAL A 70 -5.03 10.87 -9.15
N THR A 71 -4.59 12.12 -9.13
CA THR A 71 -4.67 12.99 -7.93
C THR A 71 -6.11 13.20 -7.49
N CYS A 72 -7.00 13.54 -8.43
CA CYS A 72 -8.42 13.74 -8.16
C CYS A 72 -9.09 12.46 -7.65
N GLY A 73 -8.86 11.34 -8.35
CA GLY A 73 -9.41 10.04 -8.00
C GLY A 73 -8.92 9.52 -6.66
N ALA A 74 -7.63 9.66 -6.36
CA ALA A 74 -7.06 9.27 -5.07
C ALA A 74 -7.61 10.12 -3.90
N GLU A 75 -7.78 11.44 -4.10
CA GLU A 75 -8.37 12.31 -3.09
C GLU A 75 -9.83 11.88 -2.77
N LEU A 76 -10.64 11.59 -3.79
CA LEU A 76 -12.00 11.09 -3.59
C LEU A 76 -12.01 9.70 -2.93
N ALA A 77 -11.05 8.84 -3.24
CA ALA A 77 -10.89 7.54 -2.62
C ALA A 77 -10.55 7.64 -1.12
N VAL A 78 -9.70 8.58 -0.74
CA VAL A 78 -9.42 8.86 0.68
C VAL A 78 -10.67 9.41 1.37
N LEU A 79 -11.38 10.37 0.75
CA LEU A 79 -12.63 10.91 1.29
C LEU A 79 -13.73 9.85 1.45
N PHE A 80 -13.76 8.85 0.56
CA PHE A 80 -14.61 7.67 0.69
C PHE A 80 -14.29 6.91 1.99
N VAL A 81 -13.01 6.66 2.29
CA VAL A 81 -12.61 6.00 3.55
C VAL A 81 -12.93 6.86 4.78
N GLU A 82 -12.69 8.16 4.72
CA GLU A 82 -13.08 9.08 5.80
C GLU A 82 -14.60 9.06 6.05
N THR A 83 -15.39 8.85 4.98
CA THR A 83 -16.84 8.71 5.08
C THR A 83 -17.24 7.39 5.74
N LEU A 84 -16.50 6.29 5.49
CA LEU A 84 -16.69 5.03 6.22
C LEU A 84 -16.47 5.23 7.73
N VAL A 85 -15.41 5.95 8.11
CA VAL A 85 -15.10 6.29 9.51
C VAL A 85 -16.22 7.13 10.13
N LYS A 86 -16.63 8.23 9.47
CA LYS A 86 -17.69 9.13 9.98
C LYS A 86 -19.04 8.43 10.12
N GLY A 87 -19.39 7.60 9.14
CA GLY A 87 -20.61 6.79 9.14
C GLY A 87 -20.52 5.53 10.02
N LYS A 88 -19.36 5.27 10.63
CA LYS A 88 -19.08 4.10 11.48
C LYS A 88 -19.41 2.77 10.80
N PHE A 89 -19.11 2.65 9.52
CA PHE A 89 -19.31 1.42 8.77
C PHE A 89 -18.34 0.35 9.28
N PRO A 90 -18.82 -0.86 9.61
CA PRO A 90 -17.96 -1.96 10.03
C PRO A 90 -17.09 -2.45 8.87
N TYR A 91 -15.96 -3.05 9.21
CA TYR A 91 -15.20 -3.81 8.24
C TYR A 91 -15.89 -5.16 7.96
N ASP A 92 -16.32 -5.35 6.71
CA ASP A 92 -16.97 -6.55 6.21
C ASP A 92 -16.64 -6.79 4.72
N ASP A 93 -17.19 -7.84 4.12
CA ASP A 93 -16.93 -8.20 2.72
C ASP A 93 -17.45 -7.13 1.73
N ASP A 94 -18.58 -6.48 2.03
CA ASP A 94 -19.16 -5.45 1.15
C ASP A 94 -18.27 -4.21 1.09
N THR A 95 -17.91 -3.68 2.25
CA THR A 95 -17.02 -2.52 2.36
C THR A 95 -15.63 -2.80 1.79
N LEU A 96 -15.10 -4.02 2.00
CA LEU A 96 -13.86 -4.47 1.37
C LEU A 96 -13.97 -4.54 -0.16
N ASP A 97 -15.08 -5.03 -0.70
CA ASP A 97 -15.30 -5.12 -2.14
C ASP A 97 -15.41 -3.74 -2.80
N ARG A 98 -15.95 -2.75 -2.09
CA ARG A 98 -15.93 -1.35 -2.52
C ARG A 98 -14.50 -0.79 -2.58
N ILE A 99 -13.67 -1.08 -1.58
CA ILE A 99 -12.24 -0.71 -1.59
C ILE A 99 -11.52 -1.37 -2.77
N LYS A 100 -11.72 -2.68 -2.99
CA LYS A 100 -11.16 -3.41 -4.14
C LYS A 100 -11.61 -2.81 -5.47
N LYS A 101 -12.86 -2.35 -5.57
CA LYS A 101 -13.41 -1.74 -6.78
C LYS A 101 -12.69 -0.44 -7.12
N ILE A 102 -12.45 0.43 -6.14
CA ILE A 102 -11.67 1.67 -6.36
C ILE A 102 -10.23 1.32 -6.70
N TYR A 103 -9.60 0.42 -5.94
CA TYR A 103 -8.23 -0.04 -6.17
C TYR A 103 -7.99 -0.51 -7.61
N LYS A 104 -8.90 -1.33 -8.16
CA LYS A 104 -8.82 -1.83 -9.54
C LYS A 104 -8.83 -0.75 -10.61
N LYS A 105 -9.24 0.49 -10.28
CA LYS A 105 -9.25 1.62 -11.21
C LYS A 105 -7.96 2.45 -11.19
N PHE A 106 -7.10 2.26 -10.19
CA PHE A 106 -5.80 2.93 -10.19
C PHE A 106 -4.97 2.52 -11.42
N PRO A 107 -4.47 3.48 -12.22
CA PRO A 107 -3.73 3.17 -13.43
C PRO A 107 -2.41 2.47 -13.14
N ARG A 108 -2.15 1.40 -13.89
CA ARG A 108 -0.85 0.70 -13.88
C ARG A 108 -0.11 1.03 -15.17
N ILE A 109 0.91 1.87 -15.07
CA ILE A 109 1.64 2.40 -16.23
C ILE A 109 3.11 2.19 -15.95
N SER A 110 3.74 1.35 -16.77
CA SER A 110 5.17 1.06 -16.68
C SER A 110 6.00 2.32 -16.87
N VAL A 111 6.99 2.51 -16.01
CA VAL A 111 8.00 3.57 -16.18
C VAL A 111 9.02 3.13 -17.24
N PRO A 112 9.37 3.98 -18.22
CA PRO A 112 10.46 3.71 -19.15
C PRO A 112 11.78 3.46 -18.39
N GLN A 113 12.46 2.34 -18.69
CA GLN A 113 13.71 1.95 -18.01
C GLN A 113 14.98 2.24 -18.84
N HIS A 114 14.83 2.52 -20.12
CA HIS A 114 15.93 2.84 -21.04
C HIS A 114 15.49 3.99 -21.95
N LEU A 115 16.08 5.15 -21.75
CA LEU A 115 16.05 6.27 -22.70
C LEU A 115 17.51 6.66 -22.93
N ASP A 116 17.87 7.00 -24.16
CA ASP A 116 19.22 7.43 -24.50
C ASP A 116 19.48 8.80 -23.85
N LEU A 117 20.23 8.82 -22.75
CA LEU A 117 20.52 10.00 -21.91
C LEU A 117 21.40 11.06 -22.60
N ALA A 118 21.50 11.03 -23.93
CA ALA A 118 22.29 11.95 -24.73
C ALA A 118 21.48 13.14 -25.26
N ASP A 119 20.14 13.09 -25.20
CA ASP A 119 19.24 14.18 -25.58
C ASP A 119 18.57 14.80 -24.33
N ASP A 120 18.55 16.14 -24.26
CA ASP A 120 17.96 16.89 -23.15
C ASP A 120 16.43 16.73 -23.12
N ASP A 121 15.78 16.52 -24.27
CA ASP A 121 14.32 16.33 -24.34
C ASP A 121 13.90 14.97 -23.75
N ASP A 122 14.69 13.92 -23.99
CA ASP A 122 14.47 12.58 -23.43
C ASP A 122 14.64 12.56 -21.90
N MET A 123 15.56 13.37 -21.37
CA MET A 123 15.76 13.52 -19.92
C MET A 123 14.55 14.19 -19.26
N GLN A 124 13.98 15.22 -19.89
CA GLN A 124 12.79 15.91 -19.40
C GLN A 124 11.57 14.96 -19.39
N GLN A 125 11.35 14.21 -20.48
CA GLN A 125 10.26 13.24 -20.58
C GLN A 125 10.38 12.13 -19.52
N LEU A 126 11.60 11.63 -19.26
CA LEU A 126 11.84 10.64 -18.20
C LEU A 126 11.51 11.20 -16.81
N SER A 127 11.95 12.41 -16.52
CA SER A 127 11.68 13.10 -15.25
C SER A 127 10.17 13.25 -15.00
N GLU A 128 9.42 13.65 -16.02
CA GLU A 128 7.95 13.77 -15.96
C GLU A 128 7.28 12.41 -15.76
N ALA A 129 7.73 11.37 -16.45
CA ALA A 129 7.22 10.01 -16.29
C ALA A 129 7.46 9.47 -14.87
N LEU A 130 8.64 9.72 -14.31
CA LEU A 130 8.99 9.35 -12.93
C LEU A 130 8.14 10.10 -11.91
N ALA A 131 7.94 11.41 -12.10
CA ALA A 131 7.09 12.23 -11.24
C ALA A 131 5.62 11.77 -11.28
N ALA A 132 5.12 11.44 -12.48
CA ALA A 132 3.79 10.89 -12.65
C ALA A 132 3.65 9.52 -11.95
N ALA A 133 4.63 8.62 -12.10
CA ALA A 133 4.63 7.32 -11.43
C ALA A 133 4.63 7.44 -9.91
N LYS A 134 5.48 8.33 -9.37
CA LYS A 134 5.51 8.66 -7.94
C LYS A 134 4.14 9.15 -7.46
N THR A 135 3.53 10.09 -8.18
CA THR A 135 2.19 10.61 -7.86
C THR A 135 1.14 9.50 -7.82
N ARG A 136 1.17 8.56 -8.78
CA ARG A 136 0.25 7.41 -8.78
C ARG A 136 0.47 6.49 -7.58
N ALA A 137 1.74 6.15 -7.29
CA ALA A 137 2.12 5.29 -6.17
C ALA A 137 1.70 5.90 -4.83
N GLU A 138 1.92 7.20 -4.63
CA GLU A 138 1.55 7.93 -3.42
C GLU A 138 0.04 8.04 -3.23
N GLY A 139 -0.71 8.32 -4.30
CA GLY A 139 -2.18 8.39 -4.27
C GLY A 139 -2.81 7.07 -3.85
N CYS A 140 -2.41 5.96 -4.49
CA CYS A 140 -2.90 4.62 -4.14
C CYS A 140 -2.48 4.22 -2.71
N SER A 141 -1.22 4.50 -2.35
CA SER A 141 -0.70 4.21 -1.02
C SER A 141 -1.47 4.92 0.08
N SER A 142 -1.80 6.21 -0.12
CA SER A 142 -2.53 7.01 0.86
C SER A 142 -3.94 6.46 1.06
N PHE A 143 -4.63 6.12 -0.03
CA PHE A 143 -5.95 5.47 0.01
C PHE A 143 -5.93 4.13 0.77
N LEU A 144 -5.03 3.20 0.41
CA LEU A 144 -4.99 1.88 1.03
C LEU A 144 -4.50 1.93 2.49
N LYS A 145 -3.59 2.84 2.84
CA LYS A 145 -3.19 3.08 4.24
C LYS A 145 -4.34 3.61 5.08
N ALA A 146 -5.13 4.55 4.54
CA ALA A 146 -6.35 5.01 5.20
C ALA A 146 -7.33 3.85 5.39
N ALA A 147 -7.51 3.00 4.38
CA ALA A 147 -8.38 1.82 4.45
C ALA A 147 -7.93 0.82 5.52
N ILE A 148 -6.61 0.55 5.64
CA ILE A 148 -6.06 -0.28 6.72
C ILE A 148 -6.42 0.32 8.09
N LYS A 149 -6.17 1.62 8.28
CA LYS A 149 -6.46 2.29 9.56
C LYS A 149 -7.94 2.21 9.92
N TRP A 150 -8.83 2.55 8.98
CA TRP A 150 -10.27 2.42 9.18
C TRP A 150 -10.65 0.98 9.53
N SER A 151 -10.17 0.00 8.77
CA SER A 151 -10.57 -1.39 9.01
C SER A 151 -10.18 -1.88 10.41
N ILE A 152 -8.98 -1.53 10.91
CA ILE A 152 -8.53 -1.86 12.28
C ILE A 152 -9.47 -1.24 13.32
N GLU A 153 -9.85 0.02 13.13
CA GLU A 153 -10.74 0.75 14.05
C GLU A 153 -12.17 0.18 14.05
N PHE A 154 -12.64 -0.36 12.93
CA PHE A 154 -14.03 -0.76 12.72
C PHE A 154 -14.26 -2.27 12.53
N GLY A 155 -13.36 -3.14 13.03
CA GLY A 155 -13.65 -4.57 13.21
C GLY A 155 -12.66 -5.56 12.58
N ALA A 156 -11.61 -5.09 11.92
CA ALA A 156 -10.52 -5.95 11.46
C ALA A 156 -9.54 -6.31 12.59
N HIS A 157 -8.69 -7.29 12.31
CA HIS A 157 -7.57 -7.63 13.20
C HIS A 157 -6.61 -6.45 13.37
N ARG A 158 -5.92 -6.35 14.52
CA ARG A 158 -5.01 -5.23 14.88
C ARG A 158 -3.91 -4.91 13.85
N ASN A 159 -3.52 -5.89 13.04
CA ASN A 159 -2.49 -5.74 12.01
C ASN A 159 -3.07 -5.35 10.64
N GLY A 160 -4.38 -5.11 10.54
CA GLY A 160 -5.09 -4.84 9.31
C GLY A 160 -5.46 -6.10 8.50
N PRO A 161 -6.37 -5.97 7.53
CA PRO A 161 -6.75 -7.04 6.62
C PRO A 161 -5.62 -7.42 5.65
N PRO A 162 -5.27 -8.71 5.54
CA PRO A 162 -4.23 -9.16 4.63
C PRO A 162 -4.49 -8.83 3.16
N GLU A 163 -5.75 -8.78 2.73
CA GLU A 163 -6.15 -8.43 1.36
C GLU A 163 -5.72 -7.01 1.00
N ILE A 164 -5.87 -6.06 1.93
CA ILE A 164 -5.48 -4.66 1.70
C ILE A 164 -3.96 -4.53 1.71
N HIS A 165 -3.29 -5.29 2.58
CA HIS A 165 -1.83 -5.39 2.58
C HIS A 165 -1.27 -5.95 1.27
N ASP A 166 -1.86 -7.02 0.72
CA ASP A 166 -1.46 -7.58 -0.57
C ASP A 166 -1.64 -6.58 -1.72
N MET A 167 -2.78 -5.87 -1.75
CA MET A 167 -3.05 -4.82 -2.75
C MET A 167 -2.01 -3.70 -2.70
N LEU A 168 -1.65 -3.26 -1.49
CA LEU A 168 -0.70 -2.18 -1.27
C LEU A 168 0.74 -2.59 -1.58
N ALA A 169 1.15 -3.78 -1.14
CA ALA A 169 2.48 -4.33 -1.42
C ALA A 169 2.71 -4.48 -2.92
N ASP A 170 1.73 -5.07 -3.63
CA ASP A 170 1.78 -5.26 -5.07
C ASP A 170 1.89 -3.94 -5.82
N TYR A 171 1.05 -2.97 -5.47
CA TYR A 171 0.99 -1.70 -6.19
C TYR A 171 2.25 -0.86 -5.95
N ILE A 172 2.75 -0.77 -4.72
CA ILE A 172 4.02 -0.09 -4.44
C ILE A 172 5.15 -0.76 -5.22
N TYR A 173 5.20 -2.09 -5.24
CA TYR A 173 6.25 -2.80 -5.95
C TYR A 173 6.21 -2.58 -7.47
N SER A 174 5.03 -2.63 -8.09
CA SER A 174 4.91 -2.54 -9.55
C SER A 174 4.93 -1.12 -10.09
N GLU A 175 4.39 -0.14 -9.35
CA GLU A 175 4.17 1.21 -9.87
C GLU A 175 5.12 2.26 -9.30
N SER A 176 5.92 1.95 -8.27
CA SER A 176 6.89 2.92 -7.76
C SER A 176 8.13 2.97 -8.66
N PRO A 177 8.62 4.17 -9.02
CA PRO A 177 9.84 4.31 -9.82
C PRO A 177 11.07 3.76 -9.08
N GLU A 178 11.11 3.95 -7.76
CA GLU A 178 12.13 3.39 -6.87
C GLU A 178 11.43 2.44 -5.87
N SER A 179 11.65 1.14 -6.05
CA SER A 179 11.03 0.13 -5.18
C SER A 179 11.74 0.08 -3.82
N ASP A 180 11.20 0.81 -2.84
CA ASP A 180 11.62 0.67 -1.44
C ASP A 180 11.21 -0.71 -0.91
N MET A 181 12.14 -1.66 -1.00
CA MET A 181 11.87 -3.05 -0.66
C MET A 181 11.56 -3.25 0.83
N ALA A 182 11.96 -2.32 1.72
CA ALA A 182 11.57 -2.36 3.12
C ALA A 182 10.06 -2.13 3.30
N LYS A 183 9.51 -1.09 2.65
CA LYS A 183 8.07 -0.79 2.67
C LYS A 183 7.25 -1.87 1.98
N VAL A 184 7.75 -2.38 0.85
CA VAL A 184 7.11 -3.50 0.13
C VAL A 184 7.05 -4.74 1.02
N SER A 185 8.18 -5.10 1.66
CA SER A 185 8.24 -6.25 2.58
C SER A 185 7.29 -6.09 3.75
N TYR A 186 7.19 -4.90 4.34
CA TYR A 186 6.28 -4.61 5.45
C TYR A 186 4.82 -5.00 5.16
N HIS A 187 4.35 -4.71 3.96
CA HIS A 187 2.99 -5.05 3.56
C HIS A 187 2.87 -6.52 3.15
N PHE A 188 3.81 -7.07 2.37
CA PHE A 188 3.74 -8.47 1.95
C PHE A 188 3.70 -9.46 3.13
N VAL A 189 4.49 -9.23 4.19
CA VAL A 189 4.51 -10.16 5.35
C VAL A 189 3.20 -10.18 6.15
N ARG A 190 2.35 -9.17 5.96
CA ARG A 190 0.99 -9.07 6.54
C ARG A 190 -0.09 -9.52 5.55
N GLY A 191 0.29 -9.84 4.32
CA GLY A 191 -0.59 -10.33 3.27
C GLY A 191 -0.82 -11.84 3.35
N LYS A 192 -1.47 -12.40 2.32
CA LYS A 192 -1.76 -13.84 2.17
C LYS A 192 -0.97 -14.49 1.03
N ASN A 193 -0.07 -13.75 0.37
CA ASN A 193 0.59 -14.17 -0.88
C ASN A 193 2.13 -14.26 -0.77
N PRO A 194 2.70 -15.18 0.05
CA PRO A 194 4.15 -15.33 0.20
C PRO A 194 4.87 -15.70 -1.11
N LYS A 195 4.20 -16.40 -2.04
CA LYS A 195 4.77 -16.72 -3.36
C LYS A 195 4.98 -15.48 -4.23
N LYS A 196 4.02 -14.55 -4.19
CA LYS A 196 4.14 -13.28 -4.92
C LYS A 196 5.25 -12.43 -4.33
N PHE A 197 5.39 -12.45 -3.00
CA PHE A 197 6.50 -11.80 -2.32
C PHE A 197 7.86 -12.40 -2.70
N ALA A 198 7.96 -13.73 -2.81
CA ALA A 198 9.17 -14.40 -3.30
C ALA A 198 9.55 -13.92 -4.71
N SER A 199 8.60 -13.87 -5.63
CA SER A 199 8.83 -13.36 -6.99
C SER A 199 9.27 -11.89 -7.00
N ALA A 200 8.69 -11.06 -6.14
CA ALA A 200 9.08 -9.65 -5.99
C ALA A 200 10.52 -9.51 -5.48
N LEU A 201 10.91 -10.31 -4.48
CA LEU A 201 12.29 -10.36 -3.96
C LEU A 201 13.28 -10.85 -5.01
N VAL A 202 13.01 -11.95 -5.71
CA VAL A 202 13.92 -12.49 -6.74
C VAL A 202 14.13 -11.49 -7.87
N ASN A 203 13.07 -10.81 -8.31
CA ASN A 203 13.17 -9.75 -9.31
C ASN A 203 13.91 -8.50 -8.79
N PHE A 204 13.78 -8.18 -7.50
CA PHE A 204 14.51 -7.09 -6.85
C PHE A 204 16.00 -7.41 -6.71
N MET A 205 16.35 -8.65 -6.35
CA MET A 205 17.74 -9.10 -6.21
C MET A 205 18.51 -8.98 -7.53
N GLY A 206 17.87 -9.25 -8.68
CA GLY A 206 18.48 -9.04 -10.00
C GLY A 206 18.84 -7.58 -10.31
N LYS A 207 18.36 -6.62 -9.50
CA LYS A 207 18.64 -5.19 -9.62
C LYS A 207 19.58 -4.66 -8.51
N CYS A 208 19.93 -5.49 -7.52
CA CYS A 208 20.78 -5.09 -6.40
C CYS A 208 22.27 -5.16 -6.75
N TYR A 209 23.09 -4.38 -6.03
CA TYR A 209 24.54 -4.58 -6.08
C TYR A 209 24.92 -5.96 -5.51
N PRO A 210 25.95 -6.62 -6.05
CA PRO A 210 26.43 -7.90 -5.52
C PRO A 210 26.74 -7.82 -4.01
N GLY A 211 26.11 -8.66 -3.19
CA GLY A 211 26.34 -8.75 -1.75
C GLY A 211 25.36 -7.98 -0.86
N GLU A 212 24.38 -7.28 -1.44
CA GLU A 212 23.22 -6.68 -0.74
C GLU A 212 21.92 -7.49 -0.91
N ASP A 213 21.93 -8.47 -1.80
CA ASP A 213 20.80 -9.33 -2.16
C ASP A 213 20.39 -10.26 -1.00
N ASP A 214 21.36 -10.72 -0.20
CA ASP A 214 21.14 -11.51 1.01
C ASP A 214 20.37 -10.74 2.11
N LEU A 215 20.51 -9.41 2.15
CA LEU A 215 19.88 -8.56 3.17
C LEU A 215 18.36 -8.46 3.00
N ALA A 216 17.88 -8.37 1.76
CA ALA A 216 16.45 -8.27 1.47
C ALA A 216 15.72 -9.57 1.86
N VAL A 217 16.35 -10.70 1.59
CA VAL A 217 15.85 -12.04 1.96
C VAL A 217 15.84 -12.22 3.47
N ALA A 218 16.97 -11.97 4.13
CA ALA A 218 17.07 -12.11 5.59
C ALA A 218 16.03 -11.23 6.30
N ARG A 219 15.84 -10.00 5.82
CA ARG A 219 14.80 -9.09 6.32
C ARG A 219 13.40 -9.70 6.17
N ALA A 220 13.05 -10.16 4.98
CA ALA A 220 11.74 -10.72 4.69
C ALA A 220 11.40 -11.92 5.59
N VAL A 221 12.37 -12.84 5.75
CA VAL A 221 12.22 -14.02 6.62
C VAL A 221 12.04 -13.59 8.08
N LEU A 222 12.94 -12.75 8.60
CA LEU A 222 12.86 -12.29 9.98
C LEU A 222 11.57 -11.52 10.27
N MET A 223 11.03 -10.77 9.31
CA MET A 223 9.75 -10.09 9.47
C MET A 223 8.58 -11.07 9.59
N TYR A 224 8.54 -12.17 8.82
CA TYR A 224 7.55 -13.23 9.03
C TYR A 224 7.72 -13.90 10.40
N LEU A 225 8.96 -14.20 10.81
CA LEU A 225 9.25 -14.80 12.10
C LEU A 225 8.82 -13.88 13.25
N ALA A 226 9.13 -12.58 13.19
CA ALA A 226 8.70 -11.59 14.17
C ALA A 226 7.16 -11.52 14.30
N LEU A 227 6.43 -11.74 13.20
CA LEU A 227 4.97 -11.87 13.23
C LEU A 227 4.47 -13.22 13.79
N GLY A 228 5.35 -14.19 14.02
CA GLY A 228 5.02 -15.56 14.44
C GLY A 228 4.59 -16.46 13.28
N ASN A 229 4.78 -16.03 12.04
CA ASN A 229 4.30 -16.72 10.84
C ASN A 229 5.39 -17.64 10.24
N LEU A 230 5.67 -18.75 10.94
CA LEU A 230 6.63 -19.77 10.48
C LEU A 230 6.24 -20.39 9.14
N ARG A 231 4.94 -20.58 8.91
CA ARG A 231 4.43 -21.21 7.70
C ARG A 231 4.83 -20.39 6.46
N ASP A 232 4.51 -19.11 6.45
CA ASP A 232 4.76 -18.29 5.26
C ASP A 232 6.24 -17.92 5.13
N ALA A 233 7.01 -17.89 6.23
CA ALA A 233 8.47 -17.83 6.18
C ALA A 233 9.07 -19.02 5.40
N ASN A 234 8.61 -20.24 5.68
CA ASN A 234 9.05 -21.45 4.97
C ASN A 234 8.60 -21.44 3.51
N VAL A 235 7.33 -21.07 3.23
CA VAL A 235 6.82 -20.96 1.86
C VAL A 235 7.62 -19.94 1.04
N LEU A 236 7.96 -18.79 1.64
CA LEU A 236 8.79 -17.77 1.00
C LEU A 236 10.14 -18.36 0.60
N MET A 237 10.82 -19.01 1.55
CA MET A 237 12.15 -19.60 1.33
C MET A 237 12.14 -20.69 0.26
N ASP A 238 11.16 -21.59 0.29
CA ASP A 238 11.04 -22.69 -0.67
C ASP A 238 10.76 -22.16 -2.08
N GLU A 239 9.87 -21.18 -2.21
CA GLU A 239 9.56 -20.57 -3.51
C GLU A 239 10.76 -19.80 -4.07
N MET A 240 11.51 -19.07 -3.23
CA MET A 240 12.74 -18.39 -3.66
C MET A 240 13.80 -19.38 -4.15
N LYS A 241 14.04 -20.48 -3.40
CA LYS A 241 14.99 -21.53 -3.82
C LYS A 241 14.61 -22.11 -5.17
N LYS A 242 13.33 -22.40 -5.39
CA LYS A 242 12.80 -22.91 -6.66
C LYS A 242 13.08 -21.94 -7.82
N GLN A 243 12.81 -20.65 -7.63
CA GLN A 243 12.99 -19.65 -8.69
C GLN A 243 14.46 -19.37 -9.00
N VAL A 244 15.35 -19.40 -8.00
CA VAL A 244 16.79 -19.20 -8.20
C VAL A 244 17.42 -20.40 -8.93
N GLN A 245 17.04 -21.64 -8.59
CA GLN A 245 17.52 -22.85 -9.29
C GLN A 245 17.16 -22.84 -10.77
N VAL A 246 15.96 -22.38 -11.11
CA VAL A 246 15.49 -22.32 -12.51
C VAL A 246 16.22 -21.26 -13.33
N ARG A 247 16.77 -20.20 -12.71
CA ARG A 247 17.38 -19.08 -13.44
C ARG A 247 18.88 -19.24 -13.73
N GLU A 248 19.52 -20.36 -13.37
CA GLU A 248 20.99 -20.52 -13.40
C GLU A 248 21.76 -19.33 -12.79
N VAL A 249 21.14 -18.60 -11.86
CA VAL A 249 21.83 -17.57 -11.07
C VAL A 249 22.66 -18.35 -10.07
N GLY A 250 23.95 -18.45 -10.37
CA GLY A 250 24.86 -19.47 -9.86
C GLY A 250 24.87 -19.68 -8.35
N GLU A 251 25.53 -20.77 -7.96
CA GLU A 251 25.75 -21.33 -6.61
C GLU A 251 26.07 -20.32 -5.48
N ARG A 252 26.35 -19.04 -5.79
CA ARG A 252 26.58 -17.95 -4.83
C ARG A 252 25.36 -17.56 -3.99
N CYS A 253 24.13 -17.58 -4.54
CA CYS A 253 22.93 -17.27 -3.75
C CYS A 253 22.61 -18.38 -2.73
N PHE A 254 23.01 -19.63 -2.99
CA PHE A 254 22.76 -20.76 -2.09
C PHE A 254 23.61 -20.73 -0.83
N ALA A 255 24.85 -20.24 -0.93
CA ALA A 255 25.72 -20.07 0.22
C ALA A 255 25.16 -19.08 1.25
N SER A 256 24.42 -18.04 0.84
CA SER A 256 23.76 -17.07 1.73
C SER A 256 22.49 -17.60 2.40
N PHE A 257 21.74 -18.52 1.78
CA PHE A 257 20.54 -19.12 2.39
C PHE A 257 20.87 -20.08 3.54
N GLN A 258 21.98 -20.84 3.43
CA GLN A 258 22.48 -21.67 4.53
C GLN A 258 23.17 -20.82 5.62
N TYR A 259 23.54 -19.58 5.27
CA TYR A 259 24.11 -18.57 6.16
C TYR A 259 23.07 -17.79 6.95
N VAL A 260 21.76 -17.89 6.74
CA VAL A 260 20.82 -17.16 7.62
C VAL A 260 21.00 -17.60 9.07
N GLU A 261 21.26 -18.87 9.37
CA GLU A 261 21.56 -19.31 10.74
C GLU A 261 22.91 -18.81 11.30
N THR A 262 23.98 -18.81 10.50
CA THR A 262 25.35 -18.49 10.96
C THR A 262 25.76 -17.02 10.77
N ALA A 263 25.22 -16.34 9.77
CA ALA A 263 25.53 -14.95 9.42
C ALA A 263 24.86 -13.95 10.34
N LEU A 264 23.66 -14.27 10.86
CA LEU A 264 22.87 -13.40 11.75
C LEU A 264 23.70 -12.88 12.92
N GLN A 265 24.68 -13.67 13.40
CA GLN A 265 25.51 -13.28 14.54
C GLN A 265 26.69 -12.34 14.21
N VAL A 266 27.24 -12.37 12.98
CA VAL A 266 28.51 -11.67 12.67
C VAL A 266 28.33 -10.50 11.70
N LYS A 267 27.57 -10.65 10.61
CA LYS A 267 27.39 -9.62 9.58
C LYS A 267 26.24 -8.64 9.89
N TYR A 268 25.17 -9.14 10.52
CA TYR A 268 23.92 -8.37 10.71
C TYR A 268 23.83 -7.65 12.05
N ARG A 269 24.63 -8.06 13.05
CA ARG A 269 24.62 -7.48 14.40
C ARG A 269 24.99 -5.99 14.44
N GLN A 270 25.71 -5.51 13.43
CA GLN A 270 26.04 -4.08 13.28
C GLN A 270 24.87 -3.24 12.74
N ARG A 271 23.77 -3.86 12.29
CA ARG A 271 22.60 -3.15 11.75
C ARG A 271 21.45 -3.17 12.75
N THR A 272 21.12 -2.00 13.27
CA THR A 272 20.15 -1.78 14.35
C THR A 272 18.80 -2.46 14.09
N PHE A 273 18.27 -2.37 12.87
CA PHE A 273 16.96 -2.94 12.50
C PHE A 273 16.88 -4.48 12.60
N PHE A 274 17.96 -5.18 12.26
CA PHE A 274 17.98 -6.65 12.31
C PHE A 274 17.99 -7.15 13.74
N ASN A 275 18.63 -6.41 14.65
CA ASN A 275 18.64 -6.75 16.08
C ASN A 275 17.23 -6.68 16.67
N GLU A 276 16.42 -5.67 16.31
CA GLU A 276 15.06 -5.55 16.84
C GLU A 276 14.14 -6.69 16.36
N LEU A 277 14.27 -7.10 15.08
CA LEU A 277 13.54 -8.27 14.56
C LEU A 277 14.01 -9.56 15.26
N LEU A 278 15.31 -9.70 15.49
CA LEU A 278 15.85 -10.84 16.23
C LEU A 278 15.36 -10.87 17.68
N ASP A 279 15.23 -9.71 18.33
CA ASP A 279 14.69 -9.62 19.69
C ASP A 279 13.20 -10.03 19.74
N GLU A 280 12.38 -9.62 18.76
CA GLU A 280 10.99 -10.14 18.65
C GLU A 280 10.95 -11.64 18.44
N VAL A 281 11.81 -12.18 17.57
CA VAL A 281 11.89 -13.61 17.32
C VAL A 281 12.35 -14.35 18.59
N ALA A 282 13.33 -13.80 19.30
CA ALA A 282 13.84 -14.35 20.55
C ALA A 282 12.77 -14.35 21.65
N GLU A 283 12.01 -13.26 21.78
CA GLU A 283 10.90 -13.16 22.72
C GLU A 283 9.77 -14.14 22.36
N LYS A 284 9.33 -14.14 21.10
CA LYS A 284 8.17 -14.90 20.64
C LYS A 284 8.38 -16.42 20.63
N PHE A 285 9.58 -16.89 20.26
CA PHE A 285 9.86 -18.32 20.14
C PHE A 285 10.68 -18.89 21.30
N TYR A 286 11.42 -18.06 22.02
CA TYR A 286 12.36 -18.51 23.05
C TYR A 286 12.13 -17.85 24.42
N GLY A 287 11.16 -16.93 24.55
CA GLY A 287 10.83 -16.27 25.82
C GLY A 287 11.94 -15.34 26.35
N VAL A 288 12.87 -14.92 25.49
CA VAL A 288 13.98 -14.03 25.89
C VAL A 288 13.45 -12.61 26.04
N GLN A 289 13.59 -12.02 27.23
CA GLN A 289 13.19 -10.64 27.46
C GLN A 289 14.07 -9.67 26.64
N ARG A 290 13.41 -8.70 25.99
CA ARG A 290 14.05 -7.62 25.24
C ARG A 290 15.07 -6.87 26.09
N ARG A 291 16.29 -6.75 25.56
CA ARG A 291 17.34 -5.92 26.16
C ARG A 291 17.16 -4.48 25.70
N ASN A 292 16.32 -3.73 26.43
CA ASN A 292 16.02 -2.30 26.25
C ASN A 292 15.42 -1.94 24.87
N ALA A 293 14.13 -1.59 24.84
CA ALA A 293 13.55 -0.91 23.67
C ALA A 293 14.31 0.41 23.43
N MET A 294 14.90 0.57 22.25
CA MET A 294 15.64 1.79 21.89
C MET A 294 14.69 3.00 21.93
N PRO A 295 15.03 4.07 22.67
CA PRO A 295 14.25 5.32 22.62
C PRO A 295 14.41 6.00 21.25
N GLY A 296 13.32 6.48 20.65
CA GLY A 296 13.33 7.34 19.45
C GLY A 296 12.68 6.72 18.20
N MET A 297 12.97 7.31 17.03
CA MET A 297 12.31 7.03 15.74
C MET A 297 12.31 5.55 15.31
N PHE A 298 13.34 4.78 15.68
CA PHE A 298 13.40 3.35 15.39
C PHE A 298 12.42 2.54 16.25
N GLY A 299 12.23 2.90 17.52
CA GLY A 299 11.23 2.29 18.40
C GLY A 299 9.80 2.53 17.92
N ASP A 300 9.50 3.69 17.33
CA ASP A 300 8.18 3.99 16.76
C ASP A 300 7.91 3.25 15.45
N ILE A 301 8.93 3.14 14.57
CA ILE A 301 8.87 2.27 13.38
C ILE A 301 8.69 0.82 13.82
N PHE A 302 9.35 0.41 14.90
CA PHE A 302 9.26 -0.94 15.41
C PHE A 302 7.89 -1.25 16.02
N LYS A 303 7.28 -0.34 16.79
CA LYS A 303 5.89 -0.45 17.26
C LYS A 303 4.91 -0.64 16.10
N MET A 304 5.10 0.10 15.00
CA MET A 304 4.33 -0.14 13.77
C MET A 304 4.58 -1.53 13.16
N ILE A 305 5.79 -2.09 13.31
CA ILE A 305 6.17 -3.43 12.82
C ILE A 305 5.69 -4.57 13.74
N SER A 306 5.68 -4.40 15.06
CA SER A 306 5.22 -5.39 16.03
C SER A 306 3.69 -5.34 16.24
N GLY A 307 3.04 -4.25 15.84
CA GLY A 307 1.61 -4.04 16.07
C GLY A 307 1.30 -3.65 17.51
N GLU A 308 2.23 -2.96 18.18
CA GLU A 308 2.07 -2.29 19.49
C GLU A 308 1.69 -0.82 19.33
#